data_AF-A0AA41Q2R6-F1
#
_entry.id   AF-A0AA41Q2R6-F1
#
_cell.length_a   1.000
_cell.length_b   1.000
_cell.length_c   1.000
_cell.angle_alpha   90.00
_cell.angle_beta   90.00
_cell.angle_gamma   90.00
#
_symmetry.space_group_name_H-M   'P 1'
#
loop_
_entity.id
_entity.type
_entity.pdbx_description
1 polymer ?
#
loop_
_entity_poly.entity_id
_entity_poly.type
_entity_poly.pdbx_seq_one_letter_code
_entity_poly.pdbx_strand_id
1 'polypeptide(L)'
;MTKRLFFRRDEPTPPTRSTRRVIRLLAAAFLAGLLGLAALLTAAAPAGAAGISEIAAQLKTDPVYTEPAASDVLPAATADELRAAIRDSGKPVFVVAVPADSPLAAAGSRSAVLSALREQVGVPGVYAVAVGRTFDAAADASVLAPARLATLKSDSLAANQGNGPGLFTQFVTGAVAAAGSGGTASPGSATASSRGSWPGLVVIGAIAAAGIGGMFLVRGRKRRRRAAAEREALEQIRPTVDEDITAYGEALGSAPTGKADAAMREDYAQALDAYDRAKSALRSARRPDDIRAVSEALDEGRFALATLEARREDRPLPERRPPCFFDPRHGPSVEDREWTPPDGTARTVPVCAADAARLADGAEPAVRDVDTPTGRRPYWEAGPAYAPWAMGWYGGMLLPGLLIGTTLGGVLSTPAYGQDSFGDVGDAGGGGWGDGGFGGWGDGGGGGWGGGDMGGGGF
;
A
#
# COMPACT_ATOMS: atom_id res chain seq x y z
N MET A 1 33.75 -16.03 -58.52
CA MET A 1 33.89 -17.48 -58.32
C MET A 1 33.57 -17.79 -56.87
N THR A 2 32.33 -18.20 -56.61
CA THR A 2 31.68 -18.16 -55.30
C THR A 2 31.67 -19.56 -54.67
N LYS A 3 32.49 -19.79 -53.65
CA LYS A 3 32.56 -21.06 -52.89
C LYS A 3 31.30 -21.20 -52.02
N ARG A 4 30.37 -22.08 -52.40
CA ARG A 4 29.23 -22.50 -51.58
C ARG A 4 29.72 -23.49 -50.52
N LEU A 5 29.70 -23.08 -49.25
CA LEU A 5 29.89 -23.96 -48.10
C LEU A 5 28.55 -24.67 -47.79
N PHE A 6 28.53 -25.99 -47.91
CA PHE A 6 27.43 -26.85 -47.46
C PHE A 6 27.53 -27.02 -45.93
N PHE A 7 26.60 -26.41 -45.19
CA PHE A 7 26.38 -26.72 -43.77
C PHE A 7 25.53 -27.99 -43.67
N ARG A 8 26.10 -29.07 -43.14
CA ARG A 8 25.39 -30.29 -42.74
C ARG A 8 24.60 -29.96 -41.47
N ARG A 9 23.28 -30.09 -41.49
CA ARG A 9 22.44 -30.04 -40.28
C ARG A 9 22.61 -31.36 -39.53
N ASP A 10 23.11 -31.30 -38.30
CA ASP A 10 23.03 -32.41 -37.36
C ASP A 10 21.60 -32.49 -36.80
N GLU A 11 20.91 -33.59 -37.05
CA GLU A 11 19.63 -33.90 -36.40
C GLU A 11 19.90 -34.47 -34.99
N PRO A 12 19.20 -33.99 -33.94
CA PRO A 12 19.37 -34.53 -32.60
C PRO A 12 18.69 -35.90 -32.48
N THR A 13 19.48 -36.92 -32.12
CA THR A 13 18.98 -38.27 -31.80
C THR A 13 18.06 -38.25 -30.58
N PRO A 14 16.88 -38.90 -30.61
CA PRO A 14 15.99 -38.96 -29.46
C PRO A 14 16.57 -39.85 -28.33
N PRO A 15 16.41 -39.47 -27.05
CA PRO A 15 16.94 -40.24 -25.93
C PRO A 15 16.21 -41.57 -25.78
N THR A 16 16.98 -42.65 -25.61
CA THR A 16 16.48 -44.02 -25.45
C THR A 16 15.70 -44.21 -24.14
N ARG A 17 14.72 -45.12 -24.14
CA ARG A 17 13.74 -45.37 -23.06
C ARG A 17 14.33 -45.73 -21.67
N SER A 18 15.64 -45.92 -21.56
CA SER A 18 16.34 -46.34 -20.33
C SER A 18 16.58 -45.20 -19.33
N THR A 19 16.84 -43.98 -19.80
CA THR A 19 17.20 -42.83 -18.93
C THR A 19 16.02 -42.26 -18.14
N ARG A 20 14.77 -42.49 -18.59
CA ARG A 20 13.56 -42.00 -17.90
C ARG A 20 13.18 -42.79 -16.64
N ARG A 21 13.68 -44.02 -16.47
CA ARG A 21 13.42 -44.84 -15.26
C ARG A 21 14.37 -44.51 -14.11
N VAL A 22 15.62 -44.16 -14.41
CA VAL A 22 16.64 -43.84 -13.40
C VAL A 22 16.34 -42.49 -12.71
N ILE A 23 15.85 -41.49 -13.46
CA ILE A 23 15.49 -40.17 -12.90
C ILE A 23 14.26 -40.25 -11.98
N ARG A 24 13.31 -41.16 -12.26
CA ARG A 24 12.11 -41.34 -11.41
C ARG A 24 12.40 -42.05 -10.09
N LEU A 25 13.40 -42.94 -10.04
CA LEU A 25 13.80 -43.63 -8.80
C LEU A 25 14.63 -42.74 -7.88
N LEU A 26 15.42 -41.81 -8.43
CA LEU A 26 16.20 -40.85 -7.62
C LEU A 26 15.35 -39.72 -7.01
N ALA A 27 14.25 -39.31 -7.67
CA ALA A 27 13.32 -38.30 -7.13
C ALA A 27 12.46 -38.81 -5.95
N ALA A 28 12.15 -40.11 -5.90
CA ALA A 28 11.38 -40.72 -4.81
C ALA A 28 12.21 -40.90 -3.52
N ALA A 29 13.52 -41.12 -3.64
CA ALA A 29 14.42 -41.27 -2.49
C ALA A 29 14.72 -39.93 -1.78
N PHE A 30 14.70 -38.81 -2.52
CA PHE A 30 14.95 -37.48 -1.95
C PHE A 30 13.75 -36.93 -1.14
N LEU A 31 12.52 -37.33 -1.51
CA LEU A 31 11.30 -36.92 -0.79
C LEU A 31 11.12 -37.68 0.54
N ALA A 32 11.58 -38.93 0.62
CA ALA A 32 11.53 -39.73 1.85
C ALA A 32 12.61 -39.31 2.87
N GLY A 33 13.77 -38.83 2.40
CA GLY A 33 14.85 -38.32 3.27
C GLY A 33 14.51 -36.98 3.95
N LEU A 34 13.72 -36.12 3.30
CA LEU A 34 13.29 -34.83 3.86
C LEU A 34 12.16 -34.94 4.90
N LEU A 35 11.37 -36.03 4.87
CA LEU A 35 10.36 -36.30 5.90
C LEU A 35 10.94 -36.95 7.17
N GLY A 36 12.11 -37.60 7.09
CA GLY A 36 12.75 -38.24 8.25
C GLY A 36 13.53 -37.30 9.16
N LEU A 37 13.97 -36.13 8.67
CA LEU A 37 14.80 -35.17 9.44
C LEU A 37 14.00 -34.04 10.11
N ALA A 38 12.67 -34.03 9.98
CA ALA A 38 11.78 -33.11 10.70
C ALA A 38 11.27 -33.68 12.04
N ALA A 39 11.59 -34.94 12.36
CA ALA A 39 11.07 -35.65 13.52
C ALA A 39 11.99 -35.62 14.77
N LEU A 40 13.11 -34.91 14.73
CA LEU A 40 14.11 -34.88 15.82
C LEU A 40 14.60 -33.46 16.15
N LEU A 41 13.67 -32.53 16.32
CA LEU A 41 13.90 -31.27 17.05
C LEU A 41 12.65 -30.89 17.84
N THR A 42 12.28 -31.72 18.83
CA THR A 42 11.44 -31.27 19.95
C THR A 42 12.30 -30.51 20.94
N ALA A 43 12.73 -29.31 20.55
CA ALA A 43 13.13 -28.29 21.51
C ALA A 43 11.84 -27.76 22.14
N ALA A 44 11.59 -28.15 23.39
CA ALA A 44 10.59 -27.49 24.23
C ALA A 44 11.02 -26.03 24.44
N ALA A 45 10.53 -25.13 23.60
CA ALA A 45 10.58 -23.71 23.87
C ALA A 45 9.63 -23.40 25.04
N PRO A 46 9.98 -22.48 25.94
CA PRO A 46 9.09 -22.07 27.01
C PRO A 46 7.81 -21.51 26.38
N ALA A 47 6.64 -21.90 26.90
CA ALA A 47 5.34 -21.38 26.50
C ALA A 47 5.24 -19.89 26.86
N GLY A 48 5.85 -19.04 26.04
CA GLY A 48 5.62 -17.60 26.00
C GLY A 48 4.44 -17.33 25.10
N ALA A 49 3.57 -16.40 25.52
CA ALA A 49 2.33 -16.07 24.85
C ALA A 49 2.56 -15.72 23.36
N ALA A 50 1.75 -16.33 22.48
CA ALA A 50 2.00 -16.31 21.03
C ALA A 50 1.51 -15.00 20.40
N GLY A 51 2.26 -14.49 19.43
CA GLY A 51 1.85 -13.33 18.63
C GLY A 51 0.81 -13.69 17.55
N ILE A 52 0.17 -12.68 16.94
CA ILE A 52 -0.85 -12.87 15.88
C ILE A 52 -0.36 -13.79 14.75
N SER A 53 0.89 -13.65 14.31
CA SER A 53 1.48 -14.43 13.22
C SER A 53 1.64 -15.91 13.54
N GLU A 54 1.95 -16.22 14.80
CA GLU A 54 2.09 -17.58 15.29
C GLU A 54 0.72 -18.25 15.44
N ILE A 55 -0.25 -17.54 16.03
CA ILE A 55 -1.64 -18.00 16.13
C ILE A 55 -2.21 -18.26 14.73
N ALA A 56 -2.00 -17.33 13.79
CA ALA A 56 -2.46 -17.48 12.41
C ALA A 56 -1.78 -18.65 11.67
N ALA A 57 -0.51 -18.94 11.97
CA ALA A 57 0.17 -20.11 11.41
C ALA A 57 -0.41 -21.42 11.95
N GLN A 58 -0.73 -21.48 13.24
CA GLN A 58 -1.36 -22.65 13.87
C GLN A 58 -2.81 -22.85 13.40
N LEU A 59 -3.58 -21.78 13.21
CA LEU A 59 -4.95 -21.87 12.71
C LEU A 59 -5.08 -22.50 11.32
N LYS A 60 -3.99 -22.54 10.53
CA LYS A 60 -3.96 -23.23 9.23
C LYS A 60 -3.98 -24.75 9.36
N THR A 61 -3.50 -25.29 10.47
CA THR A 61 -3.44 -26.74 10.74
C THR A 61 -4.47 -27.17 11.78
N ASP A 62 -4.85 -26.28 12.69
CA ASP A 62 -5.79 -26.53 13.76
C ASP A 62 -6.84 -25.42 13.92
N PRO A 63 -8.15 -25.67 13.68
CA PRO A 63 -9.15 -24.62 13.68
C PRO A 63 -9.42 -23.99 15.07
N VAL A 64 -8.87 -24.55 16.14
CA VAL A 64 -9.05 -24.06 17.51
C VAL A 64 -7.68 -23.81 18.13
N TYR A 65 -7.43 -22.57 18.55
CA TYR A 65 -6.25 -22.18 19.30
C TYR A 65 -6.65 -21.77 20.72
N THR A 66 -6.04 -22.38 21.73
CA THR A 66 -6.27 -22.07 23.15
C THR A 66 -4.96 -22.03 23.91
N GLU A 67 -4.66 -20.90 24.56
CA GLU A 67 -3.53 -20.85 25.49
C GLU A 67 -3.86 -21.56 26.81
N PRO A 68 -2.91 -22.24 27.46
CA PRO A 68 -3.15 -22.92 28.74
C PRO A 68 -3.73 -21.99 29.83
N ALA A 69 -3.28 -20.72 29.84
CA ALA A 69 -3.76 -19.68 30.75
C ALA A 69 -5.20 -19.19 30.45
N ALA A 70 -5.79 -19.58 29.31
CA ALA A 70 -7.16 -19.26 28.94
C ALA A 70 -8.18 -20.37 29.30
N SER A 71 -7.80 -21.34 30.14
CA SER A 71 -8.65 -22.48 30.51
C SER A 71 -9.99 -22.08 31.15
N ASP A 72 -10.06 -20.93 31.81
CA ASP A 72 -11.30 -20.37 32.39
C ASP A 72 -12.29 -19.85 31.33
N VAL A 73 -11.78 -19.53 30.14
CA VAL A 73 -12.56 -18.99 29.02
C VAL A 73 -13.00 -20.12 28.09
N LEU A 74 -12.07 -21.02 27.77
CA LEU A 74 -12.33 -22.19 26.95
C LEU A 74 -11.52 -23.39 27.48
N PRO A 75 -12.13 -24.27 28.31
CA PRO A 75 -11.51 -25.47 28.81
C PRO A 75 -11.06 -26.40 27.68
N ALA A 76 -9.98 -27.14 27.89
CA ALA A 76 -9.42 -28.06 26.90
C ALA A 76 -10.46 -29.06 26.35
N ALA A 77 -11.31 -29.62 27.21
CA ALA A 77 -12.36 -30.55 26.81
C ALA A 77 -13.35 -29.91 25.80
N THR A 78 -13.80 -28.69 26.07
CA THR A 78 -14.68 -27.95 25.16
C THR A 78 -13.93 -27.54 23.88
N ALA A 79 -12.66 -27.16 23.98
CA ALA A 79 -11.84 -26.87 22.82
C ALA A 79 -11.71 -28.09 21.88
N ASP A 80 -11.55 -29.29 22.45
CA ASP A 80 -11.49 -30.55 21.69
C ASP A 80 -12.83 -30.90 21.05
N GLU A 81 -13.94 -30.70 21.75
CA GLU A 81 -15.29 -30.87 21.19
C GLU A 81 -15.55 -29.90 20.03
N LEU A 82 -15.18 -28.63 20.18
CA LEU A 82 -15.29 -27.63 19.11
C LEU A 82 -14.40 -27.98 17.92
N ARG A 83 -13.16 -28.42 18.20
CA ARG A 83 -12.21 -28.85 17.17
C ARG A 83 -12.76 -30.04 16.37
N ALA A 84 -13.34 -31.03 17.05
CA ALA A 84 -14.00 -32.15 16.41
C ALA A 84 -15.21 -31.70 15.58
N ALA A 85 -16.11 -30.90 16.17
CA ALA A 85 -17.31 -30.40 15.49
C ALA A 85 -16.99 -29.59 14.22
N ILE A 86 -15.98 -28.71 14.29
CA ILE A 86 -15.54 -27.92 13.14
C ILE A 86 -14.95 -28.82 12.05
N ARG A 87 -14.05 -29.76 12.42
CA ARG A 87 -13.44 -30.69 11.46
C ARG A 87 -14.48 -31.60 10.80
N ASP A 88 -15.42 -32.14 11.56
CA ASP A 88 -16.49 -33.01 11.07
C ASP A 88 -17.46 -32.27 10.15
N SER A 89 -17.68 -30.97 10.39
CA SER A 89 -18.53 -30.14 9.53
C SER A 89 -17.91 -29.78 8.18
N GLY A 90 -16.57 -29.79 8.08
CA GLY A 90 -15.83 -29.31 6.93
C GLY A 90 -16.03 -27.82 6.60
N LYS A 91 -16.53 -27.01 7.54
CA LYS A 91 -16.77 -25.58 7.36
C LYS A 91 -15.57 -24.74 7.85
N PRO A 92 -15.24 -23.61 7.20
CA PRO A 92 -14.13 -22.75 7.61
C PRO A 92 -14.53 -21.88 8.81
N VAL A 93 -14.52 -22.48 10.00
CA VAL A 93 -14.77 -21.80 11.29
C VAL A 93 -13.51 -21.90 12.14
N PHE A 94 -13.06 -20.79 12.70
CA PHE A 94 -11.83 -20.68 13.47
C PHE A 94 -12.11 -20.05 14.83
N VAL A 95 -11.51 -20.61 15.88
CA VAL A 95 -11.70 -20.20 17.27
C VAL A 95 -10.34 -19.90 17.90
N VAL A 96 -10.25 -18.76 18.57
CA VAL A 96 -9.06 -18.34 19.33
C VAL A 96 -9.49 -17.95 20.74
N ALA A 97 -8.89 -18.53 21.77
CA ALA A 97 -9.07 -18.09 23.15
C ALA A 97 -7.70 -17.84 23.82
N VAL A 98 -7.53 -16.62 24.31
CA VAL A 98 -6.31 -16.14 24.97
C VAL A 98 -6.66 -15.41 26.27
N PRO A 99 -5.75 -15.37 27.26
CA PRO A 99 -5.96 -14.59 28.47
C PRO A 99 -5.87 -13.08 28.20
N ALA A 100 -6.33 -12.26 29.15
CA ALA A 100 -6.43 -10.81 28.98
C ALA A 100 -5.07 -10.09 28.90
N ASP A 101 -4.02 -10.72 29.41
CA ASP A 101 -2.63 -10.28 29.42
C ASP A 101 -1.80 -10.82 28.23
N SER A 102 -2.44 -11.54 27.30
CA SER A 102 -1.78 -12.03 26.09
C SER A 102 -1.29 -10.89 25.19
N PRO A 103 -0.17 -11.03 24.48
CA PRO A 103 0.26 -10.10 23.43
C PRO A 103 -0.80 -9.85 22.37
N LEU A 104 -1.72 -10.81 22.15
CA LEU A 104 -2.88 -10.63 21.28
C LEU A 104 -3.83 -9.53 21.78
N ALA A 105 -3.96 -9.36 23.10
CA ALA A 105 -4.74 -8.29 23.71
C ALA A 105 -4.08 -6.91 23.54
N ALA A 106 -2.74 -6.88 23.50
CA ALA A 106 -1.96 -5.65 23.30
C ALA A 106 -1.86 -5.22 21.81
N ALA A 107 -2.27 -6.09 20.88
CA ALA A 107 -2.10 -5.87 19.44
C ALA A 107 -3.10 -4.90 18.80
N GLY A 108 -3.96 -4.26 19.59
CA GLY A 108 -4.90 -3.23 19.14
C GLY A 108 -6.36 -3.61 19.37
N SER A 109 -7.28 -2.99 18.62
CA SER A 109 -8.72 -3.25 18.78
C SER A 109 -9.08 -4.67 18.34
N ARG A 110 -10.13 -5.26 18.93
CA ARG A 110 -10.63 -6.61 18.58
C ARG A 110 -10.93 -6.77 17.09
N SER A 111 -11.47 -5.73 16.46
CA SER A 111 -11.71 -5.68 15.01
C SER A 111 -10.41 -5.71 14.20
N ALA A 112 -9.36 -5.03 14.67
CA ALA A 112 -8.04 -5.08 14.05
C ALA A 112 -7.41 -6.46 14.20
N VAL A 113 -7.52 -7.09 15.38
CA VAL A 113 -7.05 -8.47 15.62
C VAL A 113 -7.76 -9.48 14.71
N LEU A 114 -9.10 -9.42 14.63
CA LEU A 114 -9.89 -10.27 13.74
C LEU A 114 -9.53 -10.05 12.26
N SER A 115 -9.26 -8.81 11.85
CA SER A 115 -8.84 -8.49 10.48
C SER A 115 -7.45 -9.03 10.16
N ALA A 116 -6.50 -8.85 11.08
CA ALA A 116 -5.14 -9.36 10.94
C ALA A 116 -5.09 -10.89 10.91
N LEU A 117 -5.85 -11.57 11.77
CA LEU A 117 -5.98 -13.04 11.77
C LEU A 117 -6.55 -13.54 10.43
N ARG A 118 -7.61 -12.90 9.92
CA ARG A 118 -8.21 -13.26 8.62
C ARG A 118 -7.22 -13.10 7.47
N GLU A 119 -6.46 -12.01 7.46
CA GLU A 119 -5.48 -11.74 6.42
C GLU A 119 -4.32 -12.75 6.46
N GLN A 120 -3.80 -13.07 7.65
CA GLN A 120 -2.65 -13.94 7.80
C GLN A 120 -2.98 -15.44 7.68
N VAL A 121 -4.17 -15.87 8.13
CA VAL A 121 -4.68 -17.22 7.90
C VAL A 121 -4.99 -17.40 6.40
N GLY A 122 -5.55 -16.36 5.76
CA GLY A 122 -5.75 -16.33 4.31
C GLY A 122 -6.87 -17.24 3.81
N VAL A 123 -7.74 -17.72 4.70
CA VAL A 123 -8.89 -18.59 4.39
C VAL A 123 -10.18 -17.82 4.65
N PRO A 124 -11.07 -17.64 3.66
CA PRO A 124 -12.38 -17.03 3.91
C PRO A 124 -13.19 -17.90 4.88
N GLY A 125 -13.65 -17.31 5.98
CA GLY A 125 -14.24 -18.09 7.07
C GLY A 125 -14.94 -17.26 8.13
N VAL A 126 -15.43 -17.94 9.16
CA VAL A 126 -15.92 -17.32 10.40
C VAL A 126 -14.80 -17.42 11.43
N TYR A 127 -14.45 -16.30 12.06
CA TYR A 127 -13.38 -16.18 13.03
C TYR A 127 -13.97 -15.66 14.34
N ALA A 128 -13.84 -16.44 15.41
CA ALA A 128 -14.26 -16.08 16.75
C ALA A 128 -13.03 -15.94 17.64
N VAL A 129 -12.94 -14.83 18.38
CA VAL A 129 -11.84 -14.53 19.28
C VAL A 129 -12.40 -14.19 20.65
N ALA A 130 -11.88 -14.86 21.68
CA ALA A 130 -12.01 -14.41 23.06
C ALA A 130 -10.68 -13.95 23.62
N VAL A 131 -10.70 -12.75 24.21
CA VAL A 131 -9.58 -12.18 24.95
C VAL A 131 -10.07 -11.95 26.38
N GLY A 132 -9.61 -12.77 27.31
CA GLY A 132 -10.15 -12.84 28.66
C GLY A 132 -11.67 -13.09 28.63
N ARG A 133 -12.46 -12.18 29.22
CA ARG A 133 -13.93 -12.28 29.24
C ARG A 133 -14.64 -11.62 28.07
N THR A 134 -13.90 -11.05 27.14
CA THR A 134 -14.48 -10.36 25.97
C THR A 134 -14.52 -11.30 24.78
N PHE A 135 -15.66 -11.30 24.08
CA PHE A 135 -15.89 -12.13 22.89
C PHE A 135 -16.21 -11.26 21.68
N ASP A 136 -15.61 -11.59 20.54
CA ASP A 136 -15.93 -10.99 19.26
C ASP A 136 -15.81 -11.99 18.11
N ALA A 137 -16.48 -11.70 17.01
CA ALA A 137 -16.42 -12.53 15.82
C ALA A 137 -16.56 -11.72 14.53
N ALA A 138 -15.85 -12.16 13.50
CA ALA A 138 -15.91 -11.64 12.15
C ALA A 138 -16.12 -12.78 11.16
N ALA A 139 -16.76 -12.48 10.03
CA ALA A 139 -16.90 -13.44 8.94
C ALA A 139 -16.70 -12.78 7.58
N ASP A 140 -16.18 -13.56 6.64
CA ASP A 140 -16.21 -13.18 5.23
C ASP A 140 -17.65 -13.26 4.69
N ALA A 141 -18.09 -12.21 4.00
CA ALA A 141 -19.46 -12.11 3.48
C ALA A 141 -19.82 -13.24 2.50
N SER A 142 -18.82 -13.88 1.88
CA SER A 142 -18.99 -15.06 1.03
C SER A 142 -19.31 -16.34 1.81
N VAL A 143 -19.07 -16.37 3.13
CA VAL A 143 -19.29 -17.52 4.01
C VAL A 143 -20.50 -17.32 4.89
N LEU A 144 -20.66 -16.13 5.46
CA LEU A 144 -21.77 -15.77 6.35
C LEU A 144 -22.15 -14.31 6.17
N ALA A 145 -23.44 -14.05 5.92
CA ALA A 145 -23.95 -12.69 5.76
C ALA A 145 -23.77 -11.86 7.04
N PRO A 146 -23.37 -10.57 6.96
CA PRO A 146 -23.14 -9.74 8.14
C PRO A 146 -24.33 -9.68 9.11
N ALA A 147 -25.56 -9.60 8.59
CA ALA A 147 -26.77 -9.62 9.41
C ALA A 147 -26.91 -10.93 10.21
N ARG A 148 -26.60 -12.08 9.59
CA ARG A 148 -26.67 -13.38 10.27
C ARG A 148 -25.58 -13.54 11.32
N LEU A 149 -24.37 -13.04 11.05
CA LEU A 149 -23.29 -12.98 12.04
C LEU A 149 -23.68 -12.14 13.25
N ALA A 150 -24.28 -10.97 13.03
CA ALA A 150 -24.73 -10.09 14.11
C ALA A 150 -25.77 -10.78 15.00
N THR A 151 -26.76 -11.47 14.41
CA THR A 151 -27.75 -12.25 15.16
C THR A 151 -27.12 -13.41 15.94
N LEU A 152 -26.23 -14.20 15.31
CA LEU A 152 -25.57 -15.31 16.00
C LEU A 152 -24.73 -14.83 17.19
N LYS A 153 -24.07 -13.67 17.04
CA LYS A 153 -23.31 -13.04 18.13
C LYS A 153 -24.24 -12.58 19.25
N SER A 154 -25.34 -11.89 18.94
CA SER A 154 -26.29 -11.41 19.96
C SER A 154 -26.94 -12.56 20.71
N ASP A 155 -27.37 -13.61 20.01
CA ASP A 155 -28.08 -14.75 20.60
C ASP A 155 -27.15 -15.57 21.50
N SER A 156 -25.90 -15.78 21.07
CA SER A 156 -24.91 -16.52 21.86
C SER A 156 -24.49 -15.75 23.11
N LEU A 157 -24.34 -14.43 23.03
CA LEU A 157 -24.04 -13.56 24.18
C LEU A 157 -25.23 -13.51 25.16
N ALA A 158 -26.45 -13.37 24.67
CA ALA A 158 -27.64 -13.27 25.50
C ALA A 158 -27.93 -14.57 26.26
N ALA A 159 -27.75 -15.73 25.61
CA ALA A 159 -28.01 -17.03 26.19
C ALA A 159 -26.92 -17.54 27.16
N ASN A 160 -25.70 -16.99 27.09
CA ASN A 160 -24.54 -17.49 27.82
C ASN A 160 -23.82 -16.42 28.65
N GLN A 161 -24.58 -15.56 29.33
CA GLN A 161 -24.01 -14.53 30.21
C GLN A 161 -23.16 -15.19 31.31
N GLY A 162 -21.84 -14.95 31.30
CA GLY A 162 -20.91 -15.53 32.25
C GLY A 162 -20.50 -16.99 31.98
N ASN A 163 -20.97 -17.60 30.89
CA ASN A 163 -20.62 -18.96 30.47
C ASN A 163 -19.84 -18.95 29.14
N GLY A 164 -18.52 -18.73 29.22
CA GLY A 164 -17.62 -18.72 28.06
C GLY A 164 -17.68 -20.00 27.19
N PRO A 165 -17.61 -21.20 27.79
CA PRO A 165 -17.70 -22.46 27.04
C PRO A 165 -19.03 -22.64 26.29
N GLY A 166 -20.15 -22.30 26.94
CA GLY A 166 -21.48 -22.34 26.32
C GLY A 166 -21.63 -21.34 25.17
N LEU A 167 -21.05 -20.14 25.33
CA LEU A 167 -21.02 -19.12 24.29
C LEU A 167 -20.34 -19.64 23.02
N PHE A 168 -19.13 -20.18 23.15
CA PHE A 168 -18.40 -20.71 22.00
C PHE A 168 -19.12 -21.89 21.35
N THR A 169 -19.66 -22.80 22.15
CA THR A 169 -20.42 -23.96 21.66
C THR A 169 -21.62 -23.52 20.83
N GLN A 170 -22.42 -22.60 21.35
CA GLN A 170 -23.61 -22.10 20.65
C GLN A 170 -23.24 -21.30 19.40
N PHE A 171 -22.23 -20.42 19.49
CA PHE A 171 -21.79 -19.61 18.36
C PHE A 171 -21.22 -20.48 17.24
N VAL A 172 -20.32 -21.41 17.55
CA VAL A 172 -19.70 -22.31 16.56
C VAL A 172 -20.75 -23.21 15.94
N THR A 173 -21.66 -23.78 16.72
CA THR A 173 -22.77 -24.59 16.19
C THR A 173 -23.63 -23.79 15.21
N GLY A 174 -23.99 -22.55 15.56
CA GLY A 174 -24.75 -21.67 14.69
C GLY A 174 -23.99 -21.22 13.44
N ALA A 175 -22.68 -20.96 13.57
CA ALA A 175 -21.80 -20.59 12.47
C ALA A 175 -21.60 -21.77 11.49
N VAL A 176 -21.39 -22.98 12.00
CA VAL A 176 -21.29 -24.21 11.20
C VAL A 176 -22.60 -24.48 10.45
N ALA A 177 -23.75 -24.32 11.11
CA ALA A 177 -25.06 -24.51 10.48
C ALA A 177 -25.36 -23.47 9.39
N ALA A 178 -24.89 -22.23 9.56
CA ALA A 178 -25.14 -21.14 8.62
C ALA A 178 -24.08 -21.03 7.50
N ALA A 179 -22.86 -21.53 7.72
CA ALA A 179 -21.79 -21.48 6.74
C ALA A 179 -22.12 -22.39 5.55
N GLY A 180 -22.46 -21.79 4.40
CA GLY A 180 -22.72 -22.49 3.14
C GLY A 180 -24.18 -22.78 2.80
N SER A 181 -25.16 -22.25 3.53
CA SER A 181 -26.55 -22.17 3.07
C SER A 181 -26.73 -20.97 2.13
N GLY A 182 -26.11 -21.04 0.96
CA GLY A 182 -26.39 -20.12 -0.16
C GLY A 182 -27.67 -20.54 -0.86
N GLY A 183 -28.82 -20.36 -0.21
CA GLY A 183 -30.12 -20.69 -0.79
C GLY A 183 -31.25 -20.57 0.25
N THR A 184 -32.24 -19.74 -0.06
CA THR A 184 -33.49 -19.55 0.69
C THR A 184 -34.29 -20.85 0.80
N ALA A 185 -34.58 -21.33 2.01
CA ALA A 185 -35.77 -22.15 2.30
C ALA A 185 -36.05 -22.25 3.82
N SER A 186 -37.34 -22.14 4.15
CA SER A 186 -37.99 -22.34 5.47
C SER A 186 -37.75 -23.71 6.11
N PRO A 187 -37.99 -23.87 7.43
CA PRO A 187 -37.60 -25.06 8.18
C PRO A 187 -38.57 -26.24 7.94
N GLY A 188 -38.01 -27.37 7.53
CA GLY A 188 -38.66 -28.68 7.54
C GLY A 188 -37.85 -29.63 8.42
N SER A 189 -38.50 -30.20 9.42
CA SER A 189 -37.98 -31.23 10.30
C SER A 189 -37.70 -32.54 9.55
N ALA A 190 -36.58 -33.21 9.87
CA ALA A 190 -36.51 -34.67 10.04
C ALA A 190 -35.08 -35.12 10.42
N THR A 191 -35.00 -35.63 11.66
CA THR A 191 -34.36 -36.88 12.09
C THR A 191 -33.09 -37.41 11.43
N ALA A 192 -32.13 -37.68 12.32
CA ALA A 192 -30.93 -38.46 12.11
C ALA A 192 -31.20 -39.85 11.49
N SER A 193 -30.31 -40.27 10.59
CA SER A 193 -29.76 -41.63 10.63
C SER A 193 -28.41 -41.71 9.91
N SER A 194 -27.49 -42.40 10.60
CA SER A 194 -26.14 -42.78 10.20
C SER A 194 -26.06 -43.57 8.89
N ARG A 195 -25.04 -43.30 8.07
CA ARG A 195 -24.07 -44.31 7.60
C ARG A 195 -23.00 -43.67 6.70
N GLY A 196 -21.75 -43.98 6.98
CA GLY A 196 -20.58 -43.45 6.29
C GLY A 196 -20.62 -43.68 4.79
N SER A 197 -20.24 -42.65 4.04
CA SER A 197 -19.98 -42.75 2.61
C SER A 197 -18.80 -41.86 2.27
N TRP A 198 -17.67 -42.50 1.93
CA TRP A 198 -16.41 -41.89 1.52
C TRP A 198 -16.40 -41.04 0.22
N PRO A 199 -17.47 -40.87 -0.61
CA PRO A 199 -17.39 -39.98 -1.79
C PRO A 199 -17.39 -38.48 -1.49
N GLY A 200 -17.82 -38.03 -0.29
CA GLY A 200 -17.98 -36.61 0.03
C GLY A 200 -16.68 -35.80 0.12
N LEU A 201 -15.58 -36.45 0.52
CA LEU A 201 -14.27 -35.78 0.69
C LEU A 201 -13.62 -35.39 -0.65
N VAL A 202 -13.91 -36.12 -1.73
CA VAL A 202 -13.39 -35.80 -3.07
C VAL A 202 -14.07 -34.55 -3.63
N VAL A 203 -15.38 -34.38 -3.38
CA VAL A 203 -16.14 -33.22 -3.85
C VAL A 203 -15.78 -31.96 -3.06
N ILE A 204 -15.62 -32.05 -1.73
CA ILE A 204 -15.23 -30.91 -0.89
C ILE A 204 -13.78 -30.50 -1.16
N GLY A 205 -12.85 -31.46 -1.30
CA GLY A 205 -11.47 -31.20 -1.72
C GLY A 205 -11.38 -30.55 -3.10
N ALA A 206 -12.21 -30.99 -4.06
CA ALA A 206 -12.29 -30.38 -5.39
C ALA A 206 -12.86 -28.96 -5.37
N ILE A 207 -13.87 -28.67 -4.54
CA ILE A 207 -14.44 -27.32 -4.39
C ILE A 207 -13.48 -26.39 -3.65
N ALA A 208 -12.80 -26.85 -2.60
CA ALA A 208 -11.76 -26.08 -1.92
C ALA A 208 -10.56 -25.78 -2.83
N ALA A 209 -10.09 -26.77 -3.61
CA ALA A 209 -9.04 -26.59 -4.61
C ALA A 209 -9.48 -25.65 -5.74
N ALA A 210 -10.74 -25.71 -6.18
CA ALA A 210 -11.31 -24.80 -7.17
C ALA A 210 -11.49 -23.37 -6.62
N GLY A 211 -11.84 -23.21 -5.35
CA GLY A 211 -11.96 -21.91 -4.67
C GLY A 211 -10.61 -21.24 -4.44
N ILE A 212 -9.62 -22.00 -3.98
CA ILE A 212 -8.23 -21.53 -3.83
C ILE A 212 -7.63 -21.21 -5.22
N GLY A 213 -7.79 -22.11 -6.20
CA GLY A 213 -7.38 -21.88 -7.59
C GLY A 213 -8.06 -20.66 -8.21
N GLY A 214 -9.36 -20.49 -8.00
CA GLY A 214 -10.14 -19.33 -8.44
C GLY A 214 -9.66 -18.02 -7.83
N MET A 215 -9.36 -18.01 -6.52
CA MET A 215 -8.81 -16.83 -5.83
C MET A 215 -7.41 -16.47 -6.36
N PHE A 216 -6.52 -17.44 -6.53
CA PHE A 216 -5.20 -17.21 -7.12
C PHE A 216 -5.29 -16.71 -8.57
N LEU A 217 -6.23 -17.21 -9.37
CA LEU A 217 -6.49 -16.73 -10.73
C LEU A 217 -7.05 -15.30 -10.75
N VAL A 218 -8.00 -14.96 -9.87
CA VAL A 218 -8.57 -13.60 -9.76
C VAL A 218 -7.52 -12.62 -9.26
N ARG A 219 -6.73 -12.99 -8.24
CA ARG A 219 -5.62 -12.16 -7.73
C ARG A 219 -4.53 -11.99 -8.78
N GLY A 220 -4.19 -13.04 -9.52
CA GLY A 220 -3.28 -12.99 -10.67
C GLY A 220 -3.80 -12.08 -11.77
N ARG A 221 -5.09 -12.17 -12.13
CA ARG A 221 -5.73 -11.30 -13.13
C ARG A 221 -5.78 -9.85 -12.68
N LYS A 222 -6.11 -9.58 -11.40
CA LYS A 222 -6.11 -8.23 -10.83
C LYS A 222 -4.71 -7.64 -10.83
N ARG A 223 -3.69 -8.42 -10.45
CA ARG A 223 -2.28 -7.99 -10.52
C ARG A 223 -1.84 -7.68 -11.95
N ARG A 224 -2.18 -8.55 -12.92
CA ARG A 224 -1.88 -8.32 -14.34
C ARG A 224 -2.59 -7.07 -14.89
N ARG A 225 -3.86 -6.87 -14.52
CA ARG A 225 -4.62 -5.67 -14.90
C ARG A 225 -4.02 -4.40 -14.31
N ARG A 226 -3.64 -4.42 -13.02
CA ARG A 226 -2.96 -3.29 -12.38
C ARG A 226 -1.61 -3.01 -13.04
N ALA A 227 -0.80 -4.02 -13.30
CA ALA A 227 0.48 -3.86 -13.99
C ALA A 227 0.32 -3.33 -15.41
N ALA A 228 -0.75 -3.72 -16.13
CA ALA A 228 -1.07 -3.17 -17.45
C ALA A 228 -1.46 -1.69 -17.35
N ALA A 229 -2.34 -1.33 -16.42
CA ALA A 229 -2.75 0.06 -16.18
C ALA A 229 -1.57 0.94 -15.73
N GLU A 230 -0.67 0.44 -14.87
CA GLU A 230 0.55 1.16 -14.47
C GLU A 230 1.49 1.39 -15.68
N ARG A 231 1.59 0.44 -16.60
CA ARG A 231 2.38 0.60 -17.84
C ARG A 231 1.76 1.63 -18.78
N GLU A 232 0.45 1.55 -18.99
CA GLU A 232 -0.29 2.50 -19.83
C GLU A 232 -0.17 3.93 -19.29
N ALA A 233 -0.34 4.11 -17.96
CA ALA A 233 -0.15 5.40 -17.32
C ALA A 233 1.29 5.93 -17.48
N LEU A 234 2.30 5.06 -17.33
CA LEU A 234 3.69 5.45 -17.56
C LEU A 234 3.94 5.86 -19.02
N GLU A 235 3.40 5.11 -19.98
CA GLU A 235 3.49 5.43 -21.41
C GLU A 235 2.82 6.77 -21.75
N GLN A 236 1.72 7.11 -21.07
CA GLN A 236 1.03 8.39 -21.26
C GLN A 236 1.89 9.59 -20.82
N ILE A 237 2.60 9.49 -19.69
CA ILE A 237 3.35 10.61 -19.09
C ILE A 237 4.75 10.75 -19.71
N ARG A 238 5.30 9.65 -20.23
CA ARG A 238 6.68 9.58 -20.70
C ARG A 238 7.04 10.65 -21.75
N PRO A 239 6.20 10.94 -22.76
CA PRO A 239 6.48 12.02 -23.71
C PRO A 239 6.63 13.39 -23.04
N THR A 240 5.77 13.73 -22.09
CA THR A 240 5.86 14.99 -21.33
C THR A 240 7.17 15.07 -20.55
N VAL A 241 7.59 13.97 -19.92
CA VAL A 241 8.86 13.93 -19.18
C VAL A 241 10.07 14.02 -20.11
N ASP A 242 10.02 13.37 -21.28
CA ASP A 242 11.06 13.50 -22.30
C ASP A 242 11.17 14.96 -22.81
N GLU A 243 10.05 15.65 -23.01
CA GLU A 243 10.02 17.08 -23.31
C GLU A 243 10.64 17.91 -22.18
N ASP A 244 10.34 17.60 -20.91
CA ASP A 244 10.86 18.34 -19.76
C ASP A 244 12.38 18.19 -19.64
N ILE A 245 12.90 16.97 -19.84
CA ILE A 245 14.34 16.68 -19.89
C ILE A 245 15.01 17.40 -21.07
N THR A 246 14.37 17.39 -22.24
CA THR A 246 14.89 18.06 -23.43
C THR A 246 14.96 19.57 -23.22
N ALA A 247 13.87 20.18 -22.76
CA ALA A 247 13.82 21.61 -22.45
C ALA A 247 14.83 22.01 -21.37
N TYR A 248 15.06 21.15 -20.37
CA TYR A 248 16.09 21.39 -19.37
C TYR A 248 17.51 21.30 -19.96
N GLY A 249 17.77 20.31 -20.82
CA GLY A 249 19.05 20.19 -21.52
C GLY A 249 19.34 21.37 -22.46
N GLU A 250 18.32 21.90 -23.12
CA GLU A 250 18.42 23.12 -23.93
C GLU A 250 18.75 24.34 -23.06
N ALA A 251 18.06 24.52 -21.93
CA ALA A 251 18.37 25.58 -20.98
C ALA A 251 19.81 25.48 -20.48
N LEU A 252 20.25 24.28 -20.08
CA LEU A 252 21.62 24.01 -19.64
C LEU A 252 22.68 24.28 -20.72
N GLY A 253 22.35 23.98 -21.98
CA GLY A 253 23.22 24.27 -23.14
C GLY A 253 23.27 25.75 -23.52
N SER A 254 22.20 26.50 -23.22
CA SER A 254 22.12 27.95 -23.45
C SER A 254 22.76 28.79 -22.34
N ALA A 255 23.03 28.19 -21.18
CA ALA A 255 23.62 28.87 -20.03
C ALA A 255 24.93 29.58 -20.46
N PRO A 256 25.11 30.88 -20.14
CA PRO A 256 26.27 31.64 -20.59
C PRO A 256 27.59 30.93 -20.29
N THR A 257 28.58 31.02 -21.19
CA THR A 257 29.93 30.51 -20.91
C THR A 257 30.84 31.73 -20.73
N GLY A 258 31.37 31.89 -19.52
CA GLY A 258 32.12 33.08 -19.12
C GLY A 258 33.03 32.81 -17.92
N LYS A 259 33.65 33.85 -17.36
CA LYS A 259 34.44 33.71 -16.12
C LYS A 259 33.52 33.16 -15.03
N ALA A 260 33.90 32.03 -14.46
CA ALA A 260 33.19 31.36 -13.38
C ALA A 260 34.14 31.20 -12.18
N ASP A 261 33.71 31.69 -11.01
CA ASP A 261 34.42 31.44 -9.76
C ASP A 261 34.19 30.00 -9.27
N ALA A 262 34.59 29.68 -8.03
CA ALA A 262 34.37 28.35 -7.47
C ALA A 262 32.88 28.05 -7.22
N ALA A 263 32.09 29.02 -6.77
CA ALA A 263 30.68 28.85 -6.46
C ALA A 263 29.85 28.67 -7.74
N MET A 264 30.10 29.47 -8.78
CA MET A 264 29.46 29.34 -10.08
C MET A 264 29.76 28.00 -10.75
N ARG A 265 30.97 27.46 -10.57
CA ARG A 265 31.32 26.13 -11.08
C ARG A 265 30.58 25.02 -10.33
N GLU A 266 30.42 25.17 -9.02
CA GLU A 266 29.64 24.25 -8.19
C GLU A 266 28.15 24.27 -8.59
N ASP A 267 27.54 25.45 -8.71
CA ASP A 267 26.13 25.58 -9.12
C ASP A 267 25.90 24.95 -10.51
N TYR A 268 26.83 25.16 -11.46
CA TYR A 268 26.74 24.54 -12.78
C TYR A 268 26.94 23.02 -12.74
N ALA A 269 27.84 22.52 -11.88
CA ALA A 269 28.04 21.08 -11.68
C ALA A 269 26.77 20.42 -11.11
N GLN A 270 26.12 21.06 -10.13
CA GLN A 270 24.85 20.59 -9.57
C GLN A 270 23.73 20.52 -10.62
N ALA A 271 23.66 21.51 -11.52
CA ALA A 271 22.73 21.49 -12.65
C ALA A 271 23.02 20.33 -13.63
N LEU A 272 24.28 20.06 -13.94
CA LEU A 272 24.68 18.90 -14.76
C LEU A 272 24.33 17.57 -14.08
N ASP A 273 24.61 17.43 -12.79
CA ASP A 273 24.30 16.24 -12.01
C ASP A 273 22.78 16.00 -11.94
N ALA A 274 21.99 17.07 -11.82
CA ALA A 274 20.53 17.01 -11.91
C ALA A 274 20.05 16.47 -13.27
N TYR A 275 20.65 16.94 -14.37
CA TYR A 275 20.34 16.43 -15.71
C TYR A 275 20.62 14.93 -15.84
N ASP A 276 21.79 14.49 -15.36
CA ASP A 276 22.20 13.10 -15.41
C ASP A 276 21.34 12.19 -14.51
N ARG A 277 20.94 12.68 -13.34
CA ARG A 277 19.97 12.03 -12.46
C ARG A 277 18.61 11.90 -13.14
N ALA A 278 18.08 12.96 -13.74
CA ALA A 278 16.79 12.94 -14.43
C ALA A 278 16.77 11.90 -15.58
N LYS A 279 17.79 11.91 -16.45
CA LYS A 279 17.93 10.91 -17.52
C LYS A 279 18.04 9.48 -16.98
N SER A 280 18.81 9.30 -15.91
CA SER A 280 19.01 7.97 -15.31
C SER A 280 17.75 7.44 -14.67
N ALA A 281 17.04 8.28 -13.92
CA ALA A 281 15.75 7.98 -13.30
C ALA A 281 14.73 7.55 -14.37
N LEU A 282 14.62 8.30 -15.47
CA LEU A 282 13.69 7.95 -16.55
C LEU A 282 14.06 6.62 -17.23
N ARG A 283 15.35 6.33 -17.46
CA ARG A 283 15.79 5.03 -18.00
C ARG A 283 15.45 3.87 -17.07
N SER A 284 15.52 4.09 -15.75
CA SER A 284 15.19 3.08 -14.75
C SER A 284 13.70 2.96 -14.43
N ALA A 285 12.87 3.93 -14.83
CA ALA A 285 11.45 3.95 -14.52
C ALA A 285 10.73 2.69 -15.06
N ARG A 286 9.93 2.06 -14.20
CA ARG A 286 9.10 0.87 -14.50
C ARG A 286 7.64 1.08 -14.11
N ARG A 287 7.37 2.04 -13.23
CA ARG A 287 6.03 2.40 -12.71
C ARG A 287 5.83 3.91 -12.79
N PRO A 288 4.58 4.41 -12.84
CA PRO A 288 4.30 5.85 -12.83
C PRO A 288 4.92 6.57 -11.64
N ASP A 289 4.92 5.94 -10.46
CA ASP A 289 5.52 6.49 -9.24
C ASP A 289 7.01 6.85 -9.40
N ASP A 290 7.75 6.13 -10.26
CA ASP A 290 9.17 6.37 -10.50
C ASP A 290 9.44 7.71 -11.23
N ILE A 291 8.42 8.28 -11.89
CA ILE A 291 8.52 9.58 -12.56
C ILE A 291 8.74 10.72 -11.56
N ARG A 292 8.30 10.56 -10.31
CA ARG A 292 8.51 11.55 -9.25
C ARG A 292 9.99 11.94 -9.13
N ALA A 293 10.88 10.95 -9.15
CA ALA A 293 12.33 11.17 -9.06
C ALA A 293 12.90 11.93 -10.27
N VAL A 294 12.24 11.88 -11.43
CA VAL A 294 12.64 12.66 -12.60
C VAL A 294 12.29 14.14 -12.39
N SER A 295 11.03 14.43 -12.03
CA SER A 295 10.59 15.81 -11.76
C SER A 295 11.36 16.45 -10.61
N GLU A 296 11.61 15.71 -9.52
CA GLU A 296 12.42 16.19 -8.38
C GLU A 296 13.85 16.56 -8.82
N ALA A 297 14.46 15.74 -9.67
CA ALA A 297 15.79 16.05 -10.21
C ALA A 297 15.77 17.28 -11.10
N LEU A 298 14.74 17.46 -11.92
CA LEU A 298 14.59 18.64 -12.78
C LEU A 298 14.31 19.92 -11.97
N ASP A 299 13.52 19.86 -10.89
CA ASP A 299 13.32 20.98 -9.96
C ASP A 299 14.64 21.44 -9.35
N GLU A 300 15.40 20.49 -8.78
CA GLU A 300 16.72 20.76 -8.21
C GLU A 300 17.66 21.40 -9.25
N GLY A 301 17.67 20.86 -10.46
CA GLY A 301 18.48 21.37 -11.54
C GLY A 301 18.11 22.78 -11.98
N ARG A 302 16.81 23.12 -11.98
CA ARG A 302 16.33 24.47 -12.31
C ARG A 302 16.64 25.47 -11.21
N PHE A 303 16.56 25.07 -9.94
CA PHE A 303 17.00 25.89 -8.83
C PHE A 303 18.52 26.19 -8.88
N ALA A 304 19.33 25.19 -9.21
CA ALA A 304 20.77 25.36 -9.39
C ALA A 304 21.10 26.33 -10.56
N LEU A 305 20.39 26.22 -11.69
CA LEU A 305 20.54 27.17 -12.80
C LEU A 305 20.14 28.60 -12.42
N ALA A 306 19.01 28.77 -11.72
CA ALA A 306 18.58 30.08 -11.25
C ALA A 306 19.59 30.71 -10.27
N THR A 307 20.21 29.89 -9.43
CA THR A 307 21.29 30.32 -8.50
C THR A 307 22.53 30.75 -9.27
N LEU A 308 22.94 29.99 -10.28
CA LEU A 308 24.06 30.31 -11.16
C LEU A 308 23.84 31.64 -11.89
N GLU A 309 22.65 31.84 -12.46
CA GLU A 309 22.27 33.07 -13.15
C GLU A 309 22.28 34.27 -12.21
N ALA A 310 21.68 34.14 -11.01
CA ALA A 310 21.70 35.20 -10.00
C ALA A 310 23.13 35.61 -9.62
N ARG A 311 24.05 34.64 -9.43
CA ARG A 311 25.46 34.94 -9.16
C ARG A 311 26.14 35.68 -10.31
N ARG A 312 25.87 35.29 -11.56
CA ARG A 312 26.50 35.90 -12.73
C ARG A 312 26.06 37.33 -12.98
N GLU A 313 24.85 37.65 -12.56
CA GLU A 313 24.25 38.97 -12.71
C GLU A 313 24.38 39.82 -11.44
N ASP A 314 25.13 39.36 -10.44
CA ASP A 314 25.28 40.00 -9.13
C ASP A 314 23.92 40.33 -8.46
N ARG A 315 22.93 39.47 -8.68
CA ARG A 315 21.60 39.54 -8.05
C ARG A 315 21.56 38.73 -6.75
N PRO A 316 20.63 39.06 -5.84
CA PRO A 316 20.35 38.21 -4.67
C PRO A 316 20.06 36.77 -5.09
N LEU A 317 20.60 35.80 -4.35
CA LEU A 317 20.36 34.39 -4.60
C LEU A 317 18.88 34.05 -4.39
N PRO A 318 18.28 33.18 -5.22
CA PRO A 318 16.89 32.79 -5.06
C PRO A 318 16.68 32.01 -3.76
N GLU A 319 15.53 32.24 -3.11
CA GLU A 319 15.06 31.39 -2.02
C GLU A 319 14.50 30.06 -2.58
N ARG A 320 14.57 28.98 -1.79
CA ARG A 320 13.99 27.69 -2.19
C ARG A 320 12.47 27.73 -2.06
N ARG A 321 11.82 28.27 -3.09
CA ARG A 321 10.37 28.32 -3.25
C ARG A 321 9.89 27.19 -4.17
N PRO A 322 8.60 26.83 -4.13
CA PRO A 322 8.01 25.94 -5.13
C PRO A 322 8.19 26.52 -6.54
N PRO A 323 8.22 25.67 -7.58
CA PRO A 323 8.30 26.14 -8.95
C PRO A 323 7.03 26.88 -9.35
N CYS A 324 7.07 27.56 -10.51
CA CYS A 324 5.92 28.26 -11.03
C CYS A 324 4.72 27.32 -11.25
N PHE A 325 3.57 27.70 -10.71
CA PHE A 325 2.33 26.94 -10.80
C PHE A 325 1.86 26.69 -12.23
N PHE A 326 2.03 27.67 -13.12
CA PHE A 326 1.53 27.59 -14.50
C PHE A 326 2.36 26.66 -15.38
N ASP A 327 3.69 26.71 -15.24
CA ASP A 327 4.61 25.76 -15.83
C ASP A 327 5.80 25.54 -14.88
N PRO A 328 5.96 24.35 -14.27
CA PRO A 328 7.10 24.06 -13.41
C PRO A 328 8.46 24.28 -14.10
N ARG A 329 8.49 24.23 -15.44
CA ARG A 329 9.71 24.45 -16.22
C ARG A 329 10.18 25.90 -16.18
N HIS A 330 9.35 26.86 -15.76
CA HIS A 330 9.81 28.24 -15.57
C HIS A 330 10.80 28.41 -14.41
N GLY A 331 10.95 27.39 -13.55
CA GLY A 331 11.86 27.42 -12.41
C GLY A 331 11.20 28.00 -11.15
N PRO A 332 12.00 28.43 -10.15
CA PRO A 332 11.47 28.86 -8.86
C PRO A 332 10.53 30.07 -9.00
N SER A 333 9.45 30.06 -8.21
CA SER A 333 8.59 31.23 -8.07
C SER A 333 9.32 32.37 -7.37
N VAL A 334 8.86 33.61 -7.62
CA VAL A 334 9.39 34.82 -6.96
C VAL A 334 8.37 35.47 -6.04
N GLU A 335 7.08 35.21 -6.26
CA GLU A 335 5.99 35.72 -5.46
C GLU A 335 4.76 34.82 -5.58
N ASP A 336 3.78 35.03 -4.70
CA ASP A 336 2.48 34.37 -4.76
C ASP A 336 1.42 35.35 -5.27
N ARG A 337 0.56 34.91 -6.19
CA ARG A 337 -0.50 35.74 -6.79
C ARG A 337 -1.86 35.10 -6.62
N GLU A 338 -2.87 35.91 -6.35
CA GLU A 338 -4.25 35.48 -6.48
C GLU A 338 -4.59 35.32 -7.97
N TRP A 339 -5.08 34.15 -8.32
CA TRP A 339 -5.47 33.79 -9.67
C TRP A 339 -6.79 33.02 -9.63
N THR A 340 -7.68 33.32 -10.58
CA THR A 340 -8.96 32.66 -10.74
C THR A 340 -8.96 31.91 -12.08
N PRO A 341 -9.06 30.57 -12.09
CA PRO A 341 -9.23 29.82 -13.32
C PRO A 341 -10.56 30.19 -13.99
N PRO A 342 -10.67 30.11 -15.34
CA PRO A 342 -11.89 30.49 -16.07
C PRO A 342 -13.19 29.87 -15.51
N ASP A 343 -13.14 28.59 -15.10
CA ASP A 343 -14.28 27.85 -14.53
C ASP A 343 -14.04 27.42 -13.07
N GLY A 344 -13.15 28.12 -12.35
CA GLY A 344 -12.66 27.68 -11.05
C GLY A 344 -12.77 28.72 -9.94
N THR A 345 -12.39 28.30 -8.73
CA THR A 345 -12.28 29.18 -7.57
C THR A 345 -10.95 29.92 -7.55
N ALA A 346 -11.02 31.19 -7.14
CA ALA A 346 -9.86 32.02 -6.83
C ALA A 346 -8.93 31.29 -5.85
N ARG A 347 -7.63 31.39 -6.09
CA ARG A 347 -6.59 30.72 -5.31
C ARG A 347 -5.27 31.47 -5.39
N THR A 348 -4.49 31.40 -4.33
CA THR A 348 -3.14 31.93 -4.30
C THR A 348 -2.17 30.90 -4.86
N VAL A 349 -1.41 31.26 -5.90
CA VAL A 349 -0.48 30.35 -6.59
C VAL A 349 0.94 30.94 -6.65
N PRO A 350 2.00 30.12 -6.49
CA PRO A 350 3.38 30.56 -6.69
C PRO A 350 3.65 30.83 -8.18
N VAL A 351 4.18 32.01 -8.52
CA VAL A 351 4.42 32.43 -9.90
C VAL A 351 5.88 32.85 -10.13
N CYS A 352 6.43 32.52 -11.30
CA CYS A 352 7.72 33.06 -11.72
C CYS A 352 7.58 34.54 -12.10
N ALA A 353 8.72 35.23 -12.21
CA ALA A 353 8.74 36.65 -12.58
C ALA A 353 8.06 36.93 -13.94
N ALA A 354 8.18 36.00 -14.90
CA ALA A 354 7.59 36.17 -16.24
C ALA A 354 6.06 36.06 -16.23
N ASP A 355 5.50 35.08 -15.52
CA ASP A 355 4.04 34.93 -15.41
C ASP A 355 3.43 35.99 -14.48
N ALA A 356 4.16 36.42 -13.45
CA ALA A 356 3.78 37.58 -12.65
C ALA A 356 3.60 38.84 -13.52
N ALA A 357 4.54 39.11 -14.43
CA ALA A 357 4.44 40.22 -15.37
C ALA A 357 3.25 40.08 -16.33
N ARG A 358 3.04 38.88 -16.91
CA ARG A 358 1.87 38.61 -17.78
C ARG A 358 0.55 38.90 -17.08
N LEU A 359 0.39 38.42 -15.85
CA LEU A 359 -0.81 38.66 -15.06
C LEU A 359 -1.00 40.14 -14.73
N ALA A 360 0.08 40.87 -14.42
CA ALA A 360 0.02 42.31 -14.18
C ALA A 360 -0.42 43.09 -15.44
N ASP A 361 -0.03 42.62 -16.62
CA ASP A 361 -0.40 43.20 -17.92
C ASP A 361 -1.80 42.74 -18.40
N GLY A 362 -2.50 41.90 -17.62
CA GLY A 362 -3.80 41.32 -18.01
C GLY A 362 -3.71 40.27 -19.12
N ALA A 363 -2.51 39.77 -19.41
CA ALA A 363 -2.28 38.69 -20.37
C ALA A 363 -2.45 37.31 -19.71
N GLU A 364 -2.75 36.30 -20.52
CA GLU A 364 -2.81 34.92 -20.04
C GLU A 364 -1.41 34.42 -19.62
N PRO A 365 -1.31 33.69 -18.50
CA PRO A 365 -0.06 33.05 -18.09
C PRO A 365 0.34 31.98 -19.10
N ALA A 366 1.64 31.67 -19.19
CA ALA A 366 2.14 30.61 -20.06
C ALA A 366 1.93 29.24 -19.41
N VAL A 367 0.72 28.69 -19.56
CA VAL A 367 0.31 27.42 -18.95
C VAL A 367 0.95 26.22 -19.64
N ARG A 368 1.45 25.26 -18.85
CA ARG A 368 1.89 23.95 -19.30
C ARG A 368 0.70 23.08 -19.66
N ASP A 369 0.44 22.98 -20.95
CA ASP A 369 -0.39 21.92 -21.50
C ASP A 369 0.38 20.60 -21.60
N VAL A 370 -0.33 19.51 -21.39
CA VAL A 370 0.15 18.14 -21.53
C VAL A 370 -0.85 17.30 -22.33
N ASP A 371 -0.38 16.14 -22.82
CA ASP A 371 -1.21 15.27 -23.65
C ASP A 371 -2.17 14.44 -22.79
N THR A 372 -3.45 14.50 -23.14
CA THR A 372 -4.51 13.71 -22.51
C THR A 372 -5.33 12.98 -23.58
N PRO A 373 -6.10 11.93 -23.21
CA PRO A 373 -6.96 11.23 -24.16
C PRO A 373 -8.02 12.12 -24.84
N THR A 374 -8.35 13.28 -24.25
CA THR A 374 -9.33 14.23 -24.78
C THR A 374 -8.70 15.44 -25.47
N GLY A 375 -7.38 15.47 -25.62
CA GLY A 375 -6.61 16.55 -26.25
C GLY A 375 -5.58 17.20 -25.32
N ARG A 376 -4.92 18.26 -25.79
CA ARG A 376 -4.02 19.09 -24.98
C ARG A 376 -4.83 19.82 -23.92
N ARG A 377 -4.42 19.71 -22.66
CA ARG A 377 -5.06 20.37 -21.53
C ARG A 377 -4.00 20.82 -20.52
N PRO A 378 -4.30 21.81 -19.68
CA PRO A 378 -3.42 22.17 -18.57
C PRO A 378 -3.11 20.94 -17.71
N TYR A 379 -1.89 20.83 -17.19
CA TYR A 379 -1.46 19.62 -16.48
C TYR A 379 -2.36 19.25 -15.29
N TRP A 380 -2.97 20.24 -14.62
CA TRP A 380 -3.90 20.00 -13.51
C TRP A 380 -5.24 19.38 -13.94
N GLU A 381 -5.53 19.34 -15.24
CA GLU A 381 -6.70 18.68 -15.82
C GLU A 381 -6.36 17.29 -16.41
N ALA A 382 -5.08 16.92 -16.46
CA ALA A 382 -4.59 15.77 -17.21
C ALA A 382 -4.94 14.39 -16.63
N GLY A 383 -5.53 14.37 -15.43
CA GLY A 383 -6.02 13.17 -14.77
C GLY A 383 -4.95 12.41 -13.97
N PRO A 384 -5.31 11.23 -13.43
CA PRO A 384 -4.53 10.56 -12.39
C PRO A 384 -3.15 10.09 -12.80
N ALA A 385 -2.90 9.88 -14.11
CA ALA A 385 -1.58 9.48 -14.59
C ALA A 385 -0.52 10.54 -14.21
N TYR A 386 -0.84 11.83 -14.29
CA TYR A 386 0.12 12.90 -14.02
C TYR A 386 0.39 13.17 -12.54
N ALA A 387 -0.26 12.47 -11.61
CA ALA A 387 -0.09 12.68 -10.17
C ALA A 387 1.37 12.52 -9.70
N PRO A 388 2.09 11.41 -10.01
CA PRO A 388 3.49 11.27 -9.59
C PRO A 388 4.41 12.33 -10.20
N TRP A 389 4.14 12.74 -11.45
CA TRP A 389 4.91 13.79 -12.14
C TRP A 389 4.75 15.14 -11.45
N ALA A 390 3.50 15.55 -11.15
CA ALA A 390 3.24 16.80 -10.46
C ALA A 390 3.83 16.77 -9.04
N MET A 391 3.64 15.67 -8.31
CA MET A 391 4.16 15.51 -6.96
C MET A 391 5.69 15.67 -6.87
N GLY A 392 6.43 15.29 -7.91
CA GLY A 392 7.87 15.49 -7.92
C GLY A 392 8.31 16.95 -8.13
N TRP A 393 7.45 17.79 -8.72
CA TRP A 393 7.74 19.23 -8.89
C TRP A 393 7.47 20.04 -7.63
N TYR A 394 6.37 19.77 -6.94
CA TYR A 394 5.87 20.63 -5.87
C TYR A 394 5.93 19.98 -4.48
N GLY A 395 6.37 18.72 -4.39
CA GLY A 395 6.34 17.93 -3.17
C GLY A 395 4.93 17.57 -2.72
N GLY A 396 4.83 16.82 -1.62
CA GLY A 396 3.56 16.26 -1.16
C GLY A 396 2.61 17.22 -0.44
N MET A 397 3.10 18.33 0.12
CA MET A 397 2.31 19.16 1.04
C MET A 397 1.56 20.32 0.37
N LEU A 398 2.05 20.85 -0.76
CA LEU A 398 1.53 22.11 -1.34
C LEU A 398 0.49 21.90 -2.43
N LEU A 399 0.62 20.83 -3.22
CA LEU A 399 -0.22 20.58 -4.39
C LEU A 399 -1.71 20.40 -4.11
N PRO A 400 -2.14 19.64 -3.09
CA PRO A 400 -3.56 19.36 -2.92
C PRO A 400 -4.40 20.62 -2.73
N GLY A 401 -3.87 21.62 -2.00
CA GLY A 401 -4.52 22.92 -1.78
C GLY A 401 -4.60 23.78 -3.05
N LEU A 402 -3.51 23.83 -3.84
CA LEU A 402 -3.45 24.59 -5.09
C LEU A 402 -4.36 24.02 -6.17
N LEU A 403 -4.64 22.71 -6.10
CA LEU A 403 -5.39 21.98 -7.12
C LEU A 403 -6.84 21.67 -6.73
N ILE A 404 -7.36 22.24 -5.63
CA ILE A 404 -8.77 22.07 -5.23
C ILE A 404 -9.70 22.42 -6.42
N GLY A 405 -10.64 21.52 -6.70
CA GLY A 405 -11.60 21.66 -7.80
C GLY A 405 -11.09 21.22 -9.18
N THR A 406 -9.83 20.78 -9.31
CA THR A 406 -9.29 20.22 -10.57
C THR A 406 -9.36 18.70 -10.58
N THR A 407 -9.27 18.08 -11.77
CA THR A 407 -9.27 16.62 -11.89
C THR A 407 -8.08 15.99 -11.18
N LEU A 408 -6.89 16.62 -11.27
CA LEU A 408 -5.68 16.17 -10.59
C LEU A 408 -5.78 16.35 -9.08
N GLY A 409 -6.33 17.48 -8.61
CA GLY A 409 -6.55 17.72 -7.18
C GLY A 409 -7.48 16.70 -6.53
N GLY A 410 -8.54 16.28 -7.24
CA GLY A 410 -9.43 15.21 -6.76
C GLY A 410 -8.71 13.87 -6.57
N VAL A 411 -7.72 13.55 -7.42
CA VAL A 411 -6.92 12.33 -7.32
C VAL A 411 -5.91 12.41 -6.17
N LEU A 412 -5.21 13.55 -6.05
CA LEU A 412 -4.20 13.77 -5.01
C LEU A 412 -4.82 13.79 -3.60
N SER A 413 -6.08 14.20 -3.47
CA SER A 413 -6.82 14.16 -2.20
C SER A 413 -7.33 12.76 -1.81
N THR A 414 -7.11 11.71 -2.62
CA THR A 414 -7.52 10.34 -2.26
C THR A 414 -6.57 9.72 -1.23
N PRO A 415 -7.03 8.79 -0.36
CA PRO A 415 -6.15 8.14 0.63
C PRO A 415 -4.93 7.42 0.02
N ALA A 416 -4.99 7.05 -1.26
CA ALA A 416 -3.89 6.42 -1.97
C ALA A 416 -2.68 7.34 -2.19
N TYR A 417 -2.89 8.66 -2.18
CA TYR A 417 -1.86 9.69 -2.35
C TYR A 417 -1.79 10.67 -1.17
N GLY A 418 -2.87 10.83 -0.40
CA GLY A 418 -2.97 11.77 0.70
C GLY A 418 -2.29 11.35 2.00
N GLN A 419 -1.98 10.06 2.20
CA GLN A 419 -1.38 9.58 3.46
C GLN A 419 0.09 10.03 3.64
N ASP A 420 0.79 10.30 2.53
CA ASP A 420 2.14 10.90 2.53
C ASP A 420 2.10 12.45 2.54
N SER A 421 0.92 13.05 2.36
CA SER A 421 0.67 14.51 2.30
C SER A 421 0.10 15.10 3.60
N PHE A 422 -0.30 14.25 4.54
CA PHE A 422 -0.73 14.66 5.88
C PHE A 422 0.01 13.79 6.87
N GLY A 423 1.21 14.22 7.25
CA GLY A 423 1.89 13.65 8.40
C GLY A 423 0.97 13.75 9.61
N ASP A 424 0.60 12.58 10.15
CA ASP A 424 -0.01 12.33 11.47
C ASP A 424 -0.67 13.56 12.14
N VAL A 425 -1.80 14.01 11.60
CA VAL A 425 -2.78 14.74 12.42
C VAL A 425 -3.59 13.68 13.12
N GLY A 426 -3.21 13.46 14.38
CA GLY A 426 -3.86 12.51 15.26
C GLY A 426 -5.38 12.64 15.23
N ASP A 427 -6.02 11.47 15.32
CA ASP A 427 -7.44 11.25 15.50
C ASP A 427 -8.06 12.29 16.46
N ALA A 428 -8.71 13.29 15.89
CA ALA A 428 -9.62 14.17 16.59
C ALA A 428 -10.95 14.15 15.85
N GLY A 429 -11.94 13.58 16.54
CA GLY A 429 -13.31 13.35 16.11
C GLY A 429 -13.95 14.52 15.37
N GLY A 430 -14.85 14.15 14.47
CA GLY A 430 -15.53 15.07 13.56
C GLY A 430 -16.25 16.24 14.21
N GLY A 431 -16.25 17.35 13.49
CA GLY A 431 -17.10 18.51 13.74
C GLY A 431 -16.70 19.68 12.85
N GLY A 432 -17.58 20.04 11.91
CA GLY A 432 -17.74 21.38 11.33
C GLY A 432 -16.52 22.08 10.72
N TRP A 433 -16.43 22.09 9.39
CA TRP A 433 -15.61 23.08 8.69
C TRP A 433 -16.29 24.45 8.78
N GLY A 434 -15.75 25.31 9.64
CA GLY A 434 -16.03 26.74 9.70
C GLY A 434 -14.71 27.51 9.56
N ASP A 435 -14.59 28.24 8.47
CA ASP A 435 -14.00 29.58 8.34
C ASP A 435 -12.91 29.97 9.36
N GLY A 436 -11.65 30.05 8.91
CA GLY A 436 -10.56 30.64 9.67
C GLY A 436 -9.29 30.79 8.83
N GLY A 437 -8.81 32.02 8.66
CA GLY A 437 -7.77 32.40 7.72
C GLY A 437 -6.37 31.90 8.05
N PHE A 438 -5.60 31.63 6.99
CA PHE A 438 -4.17 31.37 7.07
C PHE A 438 -3.41 32.69 7.25
N GLY A 439 -2.91 32.92 8.46
CA GLY A 439 -2.00 34.04 8.75
C GLY A 439 -0.95 33.63 9.78
N GLY A 440 0.31 33.87 9.44
CA GLY A 440 1.41 34.01 10.41
C GLY A 440 2.33 32.81 10.58
N TRP A 441 3.42 32.77 9.79
CA TRP A 441 4.68 32.17 10.24
C TRP A 441 5.76 33.22 10.10
N GLY A 442 5.93 33.98 11.17
CA GLY A 442 7.07 34.85 11.42
C GLY A 442 7.85 34.32 12.62
N ASP A 443 9.15 34.57 12.55
CA ASP A 443 10.10 34.74 13.66
C ASP A 443 10.37 33.59 14.66
N GLY A 444 11.57 33.04 14.51
CA GLY A 444 12.26 32.22 15.51
C GLY A 444 13.76 32.13 15.24
N GLY A 445 14.41 33.29 15.07
CA GLY A 445 15.85 33.44 14.89
C GLY A 445 16.67 32.97 16.11
N GLY A 446 17.90 32.56 15.85
CA GLY A 446 18.82 31.99 16.83
C GLY A 446 19.58 32.97 17.73
N GLY A 447 20.50 32.38 18.52
CA GLY A 447 21.40 33.01 19.48
C GLY A 447 21.07 32.58 20.91
N GLY A 448 21.98 32.23 21.81
CA GLY A 448 23.44 32.32 21.85
C GLY A 448 23.94 31.70 23.16
N TRP A 449 25.24 31.51 23.25
CA TRP A 449 25.97 30.90 24.36
C TRP A 449 26.08 31.83 25.58
N GLY A 450 26.12 31.24 26.78
CA GLY A 450 26.49 31.86 28.08
C GLY A 450 25.74 31.15 29.22
N GLY A 451 26.33 30.40 30.14
CA GLY A 451 27.54 30.71 30.92
C GLY A 451 27.11 31.43 32.19
N GLY A 452 26.88 30.69 33.29
CA GLY A 452 26.46 31.26 34.57
C GLY A 452 26.09 30.21 35.63
N ASP A 453 27.11 29.64 36.26
CA ASP A 453 27.31 29.55 37.71
C ASP A 453 26.08 29.20 38.58
N MET A 454 25.95 27.92 38.95
CA MET A 454 25.16 27.51 40.12
C MET A 454 26.11 27.19 41.28
N GLY A 455 26.28 28.17 42.15
CA GLY A 455 26.83 27.96 43.49
C GLY A 455 25.72 27.59 44.48
N GLY A 456 25.94 26.48 45.20
CA GLY A 456 25.69 26.44 46.64
C GLY A 456 24.43 25.73 47.14
N GLY A 457 24.65 24.54 47.71
CA GLY A 457 24.23 24.25 49.09
C GLY A 457 23.20 23.13 49.28
N GLY A 458 23.57 22.13 50.08
CA GLY A 458 22.59 21.35 50.86
C GLY A 458 22.91 19.87 51.06
N PHE A 459 23.63 19.60 52.17
CA PHE A 459 23.71 18.37 52.99
C PHE A 459 24.44 17.13 52.45
#